data_AF-A0A673IZJ0-F1
#
_entry.id   AF-A0A673IZJ0-F1
#
_cell.length_a   1.000
_cell.length_b   1.000
_cell.length_c   1.000
_cell.angle_alpha   90.00
_cell.angle_beta   90.00
_cell.angle_gamma   90.00
#
_symmetry.space_group_name_H-M   'P 1'
#
loop_
_entity.id
_entity.type
_entity.pdbx_description
1 polymer ?
#
loop_
_entity_poly.entity_id
_entity_poly.type
_entity_poly.pdbx_seq_one_letter_code
_entity_poly.pdbx_strand_id
1 'polypeptide(L)'
;IHNPALRIVPPTKMAIIASESVIPTSAVNDTIMPSMDYTILAVIIGFFSVFGIILSMNVIVVTLKHRQLRQPLKFALVNLAVADLGCATFGGLPTMATNAMGYFSLGRVGCVLEGFAVAFFAIAGLCSVAIIAVERCMVVCRPVGSVTFQTRHAVAGAVIAWVWSFLWNTPSLFGWGSYELEGVQTSCAPDWYSRNLANVSYIMCYFLLCFALPFSVIVISYTRLLWTLLRKGGSTARAETQVACMVVVMVMAFLLIWLPYAAFALSVILDPNLYIDPVIATVPVYLAKSSTVFNPIIYIFMNRQQGFMIINIKYLCET
;
A
#
# COMPACT_ATOMS: atom_id res chain seq x y z
N ILE A 1 -72.96 2.40 -10.14
CA ILE A 1 -72.02 3.54 -10.22
C ILE A 1 -71.23 3.56 -8.91
N HIS A 2 -69.92 3.36 -9.06
CA HIS A 2 -68.80 3.33 -8.11
C HIS A 2 -68.99 3.26 -6.58
N ASN A 3 -68.38 2.21 -6.02
CA ASN A 3 -67.67 2.28 -4.74
C ASN A 3 -66.35 1.48 -4.87
N PRO A 4 -65.15 2.12 -4.89
CA PRO A 4 -63.90 1.39 -4.90
C PRO A 4 -63.38 1.22 -3.47
N ALA A 5 -63.33 -0.05 -3.03
CA ALA A 5 -62.66 -0.46 -1.81
C ALA A 5 -61.13 -0.48 -2.02
N LEU A 6 -60.42 0.30 -1.21
CA LEU A 6 -58.98 0.20 -1.02
C LEU A 6 -58.68 -1.10 -0.24
N ARG A 7 -57.95 -2.04 -0.85
CA ARG A 7 -57.28 -3.13 -0.12
C ARG A 7 -55.80 -3.20 -0.52
N ILE A 8 -54.97 -3.04 0.50
CA ILE A 8 -53.51 -3.17 0.53
C ILE A 8 -53.17 -4.65 0.74
N VAL A 9 -52.42 -5.29 -0.17
CA VAL A 9 -51.78 -6.63 -0.05
C VAL A 9 -50.50 -6.63 -0.94
N PRO A 10 -49.38 -7.31 -0.57
CA PRO A 10 -47.99 -6.84 -0.68
C PRO A 10 -47.25 -7.31 -1.96
N PRO A 11 -45.99 -6.86 -2.22
CA PRO A 11 -45.25 -7.34 -3.37
C PRO A 11 -44.49 -8.63 -3.02
N THR A 12 -44.77 -9.71 -3.75
CA THR A 12 -43.82 -10.82 -3.86
C THR A 12 -43.85 -11.38 -5.28
N LYS A 13 -42.63 -11.58 -5.79
CA LYS A 13 -42.22 -12.39 -6.96
C LYS A 13 -42.28 -11.73 -8.34
N MET A 14 -41.11 -11.20 -8.71
CA MET A 14 -40.59 -11.05 -10.08
C MET A 14 -40.91 -12.29 -10.93
N ALA A 15 -41.63 -12.09 -12.03
CA ALA A 15 -41.68 -13.02 -13.14
C ALA A 15 -40.88 -12.43 -14.31
N ILE A 16 -39.86 -13.18 -14.72
CA ILE A 16 -38.98 -12.92 -15.85
C ILE A 16 -39.80 -13.15 -17.13
N ILE A 17 -39.92 -12.14 -17.99
CA ILE A 17 -40.28 -12.31 -19.40
C ILE A 17 -39.07 -11.88 -20.22
N ALA A 18 -38.51 -12.85 -20.94
CA ALA A 18 -37.46 -12.65 -21.92
C ALA A 18 -38.08 -12.24 -23.26
N SER A 19 -37.58 -11.16 -23.86
CA SER A 19 -37.59 -10.97 -25.32
C SER A 19 -36.62 -9.86 -25.73
N GLU A 20 -35.81 -10.20 -26.75
CA GLU A 20 -34.96 -9.36 -27.61
C GLU A 20 -33.55 -8.97 -27.14
N SER A 21 -32.59 -9.55 -27.86
CA SER A 21 -31.16 -9.31 -27.83
C SER A 21 -30.81 -7.88 -28.28
N VAL A 22 -30.63 -6.99 -27.31
CA VAL A 22 -29.88 -5.74 -27.47
C VAL A 22 -28.52 -5.96 -26.81
N ILE A 23 -27.44 -5.89 -27.58
CA ILE A 23 -26.08 -5.81 -27.04
C ILE A 23 -26.00 -4.51 -26.23
N PRO A 24 -25.75 -4.51 -24.91
CA PRO A 24 -25.69 -3.26 -24.15
C PRO A 24 -24.37 -2.56 -24.50
N THR A 25 -24.46 -1.44 -25.23
CA THR A 25 -23.33 -0.58 -25.60
C THR A 25 -22.92 0.41 -24.49
N SER A 26 -22.91 -0.03 -23.23
CA SER A 26 -22.22 0.70 -22.15
C SER A 26 -22.00 -0.22 -20.95
N ALA A 27 -20.86 -0.92 -20.95
CA ALA A 27 -20.40 -1.72 -19.82
C ALA A 27 -19.78 -0.86 -18.69
N VAL A 28 -19.81 0.47 -18.81
CA VAL A 28 -19.26 1.42 -17.84
C VAL A 28 -20.25 1.64 -16.69
N ASN A 29 -19.77 1.64 -15.45
CA ASN A 29 -20.58 1.97 -14.26
C ASN A 29 -20.83 3.49 -14.15
N ASP A 30 -21.48 4.08 -15.16
CA ASP A 30 -21.78 5.52 -15.26
C ASP A 30 -22.71 6.02 -14.12
N THR A 31 -23.34 5.11 -13.37
CA THR A 31 -24.17 5.44 -12.20
C THR A 31 -23.36 5.90 -10.99
N ILE A 32 -22.08 5.49 -10.89
CA ILE A 32 -21.20 5.83 -9.76
C ILE A 32 -20.38 7.07 -10.09
N MET A 33 -19.85 7.13 -11.32
CA MET A 33 -18.92 8.17 -11.75
C MET A 33 -18.99 8.31 -13.28
N PRO A 34 -18.89 9.53 -13.84
CA PRO A 34 -18.81 9.72 -15.29
C PRO A 34 -17.61 9.02 -15.94
N SER A 35 -17.78 8.51 -17.15
CA SER A 35 -16.72 7.89 -17.98
C SER A 35 -15.42 8.71 -18.07
N MET A 36 -15.52 10.05 -18.07
CA MET A 36 -14.35 10.94 -18.10
C MET A 36 -13.50 10.83 -16.84
N ASP A 37 -14.13 10.73 -15.67
CA ASP A 37 -13.44 10.66 -14.38
C ASP A 37 -12.77 9.29 -14.21
N TYR A 38 -13.39 8.20 -14.68
CA TYR A 38 -12.73 6.90 -14.78
C TYR A 38 -11.46 6.95 -15.65
N THR A 39 -11.52 7.66 -16.77
CA THR A 39 -10.35 7.86 -17.65
C THR A 39 -9.25 8.65 -16.93
N ILE A 40 -9.61 9.69 -16.16
CA ILE A 40 -8.66 10.45 -15.33
C ILE A 40 -8.00 9.53 -14.29
N LEU A 41 -8.78 8.71 -13.58
CA LEU A 41 -8.28 7.74 -12.61
C LEU A 41 -7.35 6.71 -13.27
N ALA A 42 -7.67 6.25 -14.49
CA ALA A 42 -6.81 5.35 -15.27
C ALA A 42 -5.45 5.99 -15.58
N VAL A 43 -5.44 7.24 -16.04
CA VAL A 43 -4.20 7.98 -16.34
C VAL A 43 -3.36 8.17 -15.08
N ILE A 44 -3.98 8.57 -13.96
CA ILE A 44 -3.29 8.79 -12.68
C ILE A 44 -2.65 7.49 -12.18
N ILE A 45 -3.42 6.40 -12.11
CA ILE A 45 -2.89 5.15 -11.58
C ILE A 45 -1.90 4.50 -12.56
N GLY A 46 -2.11 4.67 -13.86
CA GLY A 46 -1.17 4.24 -14.90
C GLY A 46 0.17 4.95 -14.78
N PHE A 47 0.16 6.27 -14.57
CA PHE A 47 1.37 7.05 -14.32
C PHE A 47 2.11 6.54 -13.08
N PHE A 48 1.43 6.41 -11.93
CA PHE A 48 2.08 5.92 -10.71
C PHE A 48 2.59 4.48 -10.85
N SER A 49 1.85 3.61 -11.54
CA SER A 49 2.24 2.20 -11.70
C SER A 49 3.45 2.06 -12.61
N VAL A 50 3.44 2.68 -13.80
CA VAL A 50 4.58 2.64 -14.74
C VAL A 50 5.80 3.29 -14.11
N PHE A 51 5.65 4.46 -13.50
CA PHE A 51 6.77 5.15 -12.86
C PHE A 51 7.29 4.38 -11.64
N GLY A 52 6.40 3.79 -10.84
CA GLY A 52 6.74 2.95 -9.68
C GLY A 52 7.52 1.70 -10.10
N ILE A 53 7.13 1.05 -11.20
CA ILE A 53 7.87 -0.08 -11.80
C ILE A 53 9.27 0.38 -12.21
N ILE A 54 9.37 1.46 -12.97
CA ILE A 54 10.67 1.98 -13.45
C ILE A 54 11.58 2.30 -12.25
N LEU A 55 11.08 3.03 -11.26
CA LEU A 55 11.85 3.40 -10.08
C LEU A 55 12.30 2.18 -9.27
N SER A 56 11.40 1.23 -9.03
CA SER A 56 11.70 0.01 -8.27
C SER A 56 12.75 -0.84 -8.98
N MET A 57 12.64 -1.00 -10.31
CA MET A 57 13.64 -1.69 -11.12
C MET A 57 15.00 -0.99 -11.08
N ASN A 58 15.03 0.34 -11.17
CA ASN A 58 16.26 1.11 -11.02
C ASN A 58 16.89 0.93 -9.64
N VAL A 59 16.10 0.93 -8.57
CA VAL A 59 16.61 0.67 -7.21
C VAL A 59 17.27 -0.70 -7.14
N ILE A 60 16.65 -1.75 -7.70
CA ILE A 60 17.23 -3.10 -7.73
C ILE A 60 18.56 -3.10 -8.50
N VAL A 61 18.56 -2.62 -9.75
CA VAL A 61 19.75 -2.63 -10.63
C VAL A 61 20.91 -1.85 -10.00
N VAL A 62 20.66 -0.64 -9.51
CA VAL A 62 21.71 0.20 -8.94
C VAL A 62 22.22 -0.39 -7.63
N THR A 63 21.35 -0.91 -6.77
CA THR A 63 21.75 -1.52 -5.48
C THR A 63 22.62 -2.75 -5.69
N LEU A 64 22.33 -3.57 -6.72
CA LEU A 64 23.14 -4.74 -7.07
C LEU A 64 24.48 -4.36 -7.71
N LYS A 65 24.50 -3.33 -8.58
CA LYS A 65 25.72 -2.86 -9.26
C LYS A 65 26.68 -2.13 -8.31
N HIS A 66 26.16 -1.35 -7.36
CA HIS A 66 27.00 -0.60 -6.41
C HIS A 66 27.50 -1.47 -5.26
N ARG A 67 28.76 -1.92 -5.35
CA ARG A 67 29.39 -2.71 -4.29
C ARG A 67 29.65 -1.93 -2.99
N GLN A 68 29.60 -0.59 -3.02
CA GLN A 68 29.93 0.27 -1.88
C GLN A 68 28.84 0.41 -0.79
N LEU A 69 27.58 0.03 -1.06
CA LEU A 69 26.54 0.11 -0.01
C LEU A 69 26.75 -0.95 1.08
N ARG A 70 26.38 -0.65 2.33
CA ARG A 70 26.44 -1.64 3.43
C ARG A 70 25.56 -2.84 3.11
N GLN A 71 26.10 -4.05 3.26
CA GLN A 71 25.39 -5.30 2.95
C GLN A 71 23.97 -5.40 3.57
N PRO A 72 23.74 -5.14 4.87
CA PRO A 72 22.39 -5.24 5.44
C PRO A 72 21.38 -4.26 4.82
N LEU A 73 21.80 -3.04 4.52
CA LEU A 73 20.96 -2.03 3.89
C LEU A 73 20.63 -2.40 2.44
N LYS A 74 21.58 -2.98 1.70
CA LYS A 74 21.34 -3.45 0.32
C LYS A 74 20.19 -4.45 0.25
N PHE A 75 20.19 -5.45 1.13
CA PHE A 75 19.15 -6.48 1.14
C PHE A 75 17.78 -5.89 1.46
N ALA A 76 17.70 -5.00 2.45
CA ALA A 76 16.43 -4.37 2.82
C ALA A 76 15.86 -3.46 1.72
N LEU A 77 16.71 -2.71 1.01
CA LEU A 77 16.30 -1.88 -0.13
C LEU A 77 15.80 -2.73 -1.31
N VAL A 78 16.51 -3.82 -1.64
CA VAL A 78 16.06 -4.74 -2.69
C VAL A 78 14.74 -5.41 -2.29
N ASN A 79 14.60 -5.83 -1.04
CA ASN A 79 13.37 -6.47 -0.55
C ASN A 79 12.16 -5.55 -0.70
N LEU A 80 12.31 -4.28 -0.31
CA LEU A 80 11.26 -3.28 -0.46
C LEU A 80 10.95 -3.00 -1.95
N ALA A 81 11.96 -2.85 -2.79
CA ALA A 81 11.75 -2.62 -4.22
C ALA A 81 11.04 -3.79 -4.92
N VAL A 82 11.29 -5.03 -4.48
CA VAL A 82 10.55 -6.22 -4.96
C VAL A 82 9.09 -6.16 -4.53
N ALA A 83 8.80 -5.75 -3.30
CA ALA A 83 7.43 -5.56 -2.84
C ALA A 83 6.71 -4.44 -3.61
N ASP A 84 7.34 -3.28 -3.79
CA ASP A 84 6.78 -2.15 -4.54
C ASP A 84 6.50 -2.54 -6.01
N LEU A 85 7.41 -3.31 -6.63
CA LEU A 85 7.22 -3.85 -7.98
C LEU A 85 6.00 -4.78 -8.04
N GLY A 86 5.82 -5.66 -7.04
CA GLY A 86 4.66 -6.52 -6.93
C GLY A 86 3.34 -5.75 -6.83
N CYS A 87 3.28 -4.73 -5.96
CA CYS A 87 2.12 -3.85 -5.83
C CYS A 87 1.77 -3.14 -7.15
N ALA A 88 2.77 -2.59 -7.84
CA ALA A 88 2.54 -1.85 -9.07
C ALA A 88 2.13 -2.77 -10.25
N THR A 89 2.70 -3.97 -10.33
CA THR A 89 2.42 -4.93 -11.41
C THR A 89 1.10 -5.69 -11.23
N PHE A 90 0.83 -6.21 -10.04
CA PHE A 90 -0.34 -7.06 -9.77
C PHE A 90 -1.54 -6.28 -9.21
N GLY A 91 -1.35 -5.04 -8.79
CA GLY A 91 -2.44 -4.14 -8.38
C GLY A 91 -2.59 -2.97 -9.34
N GLY A 92 -1.54 -2.15 -9.43
CA GLY A 92 -1.57 -0.90 -10.19
C GLY A 92 -1.97 -1.05 -11.67
N LEU A 93 -1.33 -1.97 -12.40
CA LEU A 93 -1.64 -2.21 -13.81
C LEU A 93 -3.06 -2.80 -14.04
N PRO A 94 -3.52 -3.81 -13.27
CA PRO A 94 -4.92 -4.24 -13.31
C PRO A 94 -5.91 -3.11 -13.02
N THR A 95 -5.69 -2.34 -11.95
CA THR A 95 -6.54 -1.19 -11.59
C THR A 95 -6.55 -0.13 -12.71
N MET A 96 -5.42 0.10 -13.38
CA MET A 96 -5.35 0.98 -14.57
C MET A 96 -6.27 0.50 -15.69
N ALA A 97 -6.23 -0.80 -16.00
CA ALA A 97 -7.04 -1.38 -17.06
C ALA A 97 -8.53 -1.30 -16.73
N THR A 98 -8.92 -1.70 -15.51
CA THR A 98 -10.32 -1.67 -15.05
C THR A 98 -10.88 -0.26 -14.96
N ASN A 99 -10.06 0.74 -14.56
CA ASN A 99 -10.43 2.15 -14.67
C ASN A 99 -10.65 2.58 -16.12
N ALA A 100 -9.78 2.20 -17.05
CA ALA A 100 -9.95 2.55 -18.46
C ALA A 100 -11.21 1.92 -19.08
N MET A 101 -11.65 0.77 -18.55
CA MET A 101 -12.92 0.14 -18.92
C MET A 101 -14.12 0.71 -18.18
N GLY A 102 -13.93 1.39 -17.04
CA GLY A 102 -15.00 1.92 -16.20
C GLY A 102 -15.78 0.87 -15.38
N TYR A 103 -15.25 -0.36 -15.31
CA TYR A 103 -15.77 -1.46 -14.50
C TYR A 103 -14.69 -2.52 -14.25
N PHE A 104 -14.91 -3.39 -13.26
CA PHE A 104 -14.02 -4.50 -12.97
C PHE A 104 -14.24 -5.70 -13.90
N SER A 105 -13.37 -5.91 -14.88
CA SER A 105 -13.55 -6.95 -15.91
C SER A 105 -12.95 -8.32 -15.59
N LEU A 106 -12.05 -8.42 -14.60
CA LEU A 106 -11.32 -9.66 -14.28
C LEU A 106 -12.17 -10.69 -13.49
N GLY A 107 -13.43 -10.36 -13.22
CA GLY A 107 -14.37 -11.21 -12.49
C GLY A 107 -13.98 -11.47 -11.02
N ARG A 108 -14.71 -12.36 -10.35
CA ARG A 108 -14.53 -12.62 -8.91
C ARG A 108 -13.14 -13.18 -8.58
N VAL A 109 -12.64 -14.12 -9.38
CA VAL A 109 -11.31 -14.72 -9.16
C VAL A 109 -10.22 -13.68 -9.35
N GLY A 110 -10.31 -12.83 -10.38
CA GLY A 110 -9.38 -11.73 -10.59
C GLY A 110 -9.37 -10.74 -9.41
N CYS A 111 -10.55 -10.44 -8.86
CA CYS A 111 -10.66 -9.54 -7.70
C CYS A 111 -9.96 -10.10 -6.45
N VAL A 112 -10.18 -11.38 -6.16
CA VAL A 112 -9.51 -12.05 -5.03
C VAL A 112 -8.00 -12.09 -5.23
N LEU A 113 -7.53 -12.39 -6.45
CA LEU A 113 -6.11 -12.43 -6.76
C LEU A 113 -5.45 -11.05 -6.68
N GLU A 114 -6.09 -10.01 -7.21
CA GLU A 114 -5.61 -8.62 -7.11
C GLU A 114 -5.55 -8.18 -5.65
N GLY A 115 -6.66 -8.33 -4.90
CA GLY A 115 -6.74 -7.95 -3.50
C GLY A 115 -5.69 -8.68 -2.64
N PHE A 116 -5.53 -9.99 -2.85
CA PHE A 116 -4.51 -10.78 -2.19
C PHE A 116 -3.10 -10.31 -2.55
N ALA A 117 -2.79 -10.12 -3.83
CA ALA A 117 -1.46 -9.73 -4.28
C ALA A 117 -1.07 -8.36 -3.73
N VAL A 118 -1.96 -7.37 -3.84
CA VAL A 118 -1.73 -6.01 -3.31
C VAL A 118 -1.51 -6.05 -1.81
N ALA A 119 -2.37 -6.74 -1.07
CA ALA A 119 -2.24 -6.83 0.38
C ALA A 119 -0.97 -7.58 0.80
N PHE A 120 -0.62 -8.67 0.10
CA PHE A 120 0.60 -9.44 0.32
C PHE A 120 1.88 -8.60 0.11
N PHE A 121 1.99 -7.90 -1.02
CA PHE A 121 3.16 -7.07 -1.28
C PHE A 121 3.19 -5.83 -0.37
N ALA A 122 2.04 -5.23 -0.06
CA ALA A 122 1.97 -4.08 0.85
C ALA A 122 2.49 -4.41 2.26
N ILE A 123 2.08 -5.54 2.84
CA ILE A 123 2.55 -5.94 4.18
C ILE A 123 4.04 -6.31 4.16
N ALA A 124 4.50 -7.01 3.12
CA ALA A 124 5.93 -7.29 2.97
C ALA A 124 6.75 -6.00 2.86
N GLY A 125 6.25 -5.01 2.13
CA GLY A 125 6.85 -3.67 2.02
C GLY A 125 6.89 -2.94 3.36
N LEU A 126 5.77 -2.87 4.08
CA LEU A 126 5.68 -2.23 5.39
C LEU A 126 6.64 -2.87 6.42
N CYS A 127 6.67 -4.20 6.50
CA CYS A 127 7.63 -4.90 7.34
C CYS A 127 9.09 -4.61 6.93
N SER A 128 9.37 -4.45 5.63
CA SER A 128 10.70 -4.05 5.14
C SER A 128 11.09 -2.66 5.63
N VAL A 129 10.18 -1.69 5.60
CA VAL A 129 10.40 -0.34 6.16
C VAL A 129 10.71 -0.41 7.66
N ALA A 130 9.98 -1.25 8.41
CA ALA A 130 10.25 -1.46 9.83
C ALA A 130 11.65 -2.04 10.10
N ILE A 131 12.09 -3.02 9.29
CA ILE A 131 13.44 -3.58 9.38
C ILE A 131 14.51 -2.53 9.10
N ILE A 132 14.29 -1.67 8.10
CA ILE A 132 15.19 -0.55 7.79
C ILE A 132 15.26 0.41 8.99
N ALA A 133 14.13 0.75 9.60
CA ALA A 133 14.10 1.64 10.77
C ALA A 133 14.89 1.05 11.96
N VAL A 134 14.73 -0.24 12.22
CA VAL A 134 15.47 -0.95 13.28
C VAL A 134 16.97 -1.00 12.98
N GLU A 135 17.37 -1.30 11.74
CA GLU A 135 18.78 -1.30 11.32
C GLU A 135 19.42 0.06 11.57
N ARG A 136 18.76 1.14 11.14
CA ARG A 136 19.25 2.51 11.33
C ARG A 136 19.38 2.87 12.79
N CYS A 137 18.37 2.54 13.61
CA CYS A 137 18.43 2.73 15.05
C CYS A 137 19.59 1.95 15.67
N MET A 138 19.78 0.68 15.32
CA MET A 138 20.87 -0.16 15.84
C MET A 138 22.27 0.28 15.37
N VAL A 139 22.39 0.97 14.24
CA VAL A 139 23.69 1.47 13.76
C VAL A 139 24.07 2.78 14.45
N VAL A 140 23.11 3.68 14.68
CA VAL A 140 23.38 5.03 15.19
C VAL A 140 23.28 5.11 16.71
N CYS A 141 22.34 4.38 17.32
CA CYS A 141 22.12 4.37 18.76
C CYS A 141 23.08 3.47 19.53
N ARG A 142 24.15 2.94 18.90
CA ARG A 142 25.04 1.98 19.56
C ARG A 142 25.68 2.55 20.82
N PRO A 143 25.57 1.84 21.96
CA PRO A 143 26.57 1.92 23.00
C PRO A 143 27.85 1.18 22.55
N VAL A 144 29.00 1.73 22.92
CA VAL A 144 30.33 1.18 22.61
C VAL A 144 30.38 -0.28 23.13
N GLY A 145 30.56 -1.26 22.23
CA GLY A 145 30.67 -2.69 22.58
C GLY A 145 29.45 -3.59 22.34
N SER A 146 28.37 -3.11 21.72
CA SER A 146 27.14 -3.90 21.48
C SER A 146 27.10 -4.66 20.13
N VAL A 147 26.26 -5.72 20.11
CA VAL A 147 26.01 -6.63 18.96
C VAL A 147 25.73 -5.84 17.68
N THR A 148 26.40 -6.23 16.59
CA THR A 148 26.31 -5.53 15.32
C THR A 148 25.16 -6.09 14.47
N PHE A 149 24.39 -5.22 13.79
CA PHE A 149 23.38 -5.66 12.82
C PHE A 149 24.07 -6.25 11.59
N GLN A 150 24.22 -7.57 11.60
CA GLN A 150 24.81 -8.36 10.52
C GLN A 150 23.80 -8.69 9.41
N THR A 151 24.32 -9.08 8.24
CA THR A 151 23.54 -9.54 7.07
C THR A 151 22.56 -10.67 7.42
N ARG A 152 22.93 -11.58 8.35
CA ARG A 152 22.04 -12.66 8.81
C ARG A 152 20.75 -12.13 9.42
N HIS A 153 20.80 -11.04 10.18
CA HIS A 153 19.60 -10.42 10.77
C HIS A 153 18.74 -9.73 9.71
N ALA A 154 19.37 -9.10 8.71
CA ALA A 154 18.66 -8.49 7.59
C ALA A 154 17.90 -9.53 6.76
N VAL A 155 18.55 -10.64 6.43
CA VAL A 155 17.93 -11.76 5.69
C VAL A 155 16.84 -12.43 6.52
N ALA A 156 17.10 -12.69 7.81
CA ALA A 156 16.08 -13.25 8.70
C ALA A 156 14.85 -12.34 8.79
N GLY A 157 15.06 -11.02 8.93
CA GLY A 157 13.97 -10.04 8.91
C GLY A 157 13.17 -10.07 7.62
N ALA A 158 13.84 -10.11 6.46
CA ALA A 158 13.17 -10.20 5.16
C ALA A 158 12.32 -11.48 5.04
N VAL A 159 12.87 -12.64 5.43
CA VAL A 159 12.13 -13.91 5.44
C VAL A 159 10.92 -13.82 6.37
N ILE A 160 11.07 -13.25 7.57
CA ILE A 160 9.97 -13.02 8.50
C ILE A 160 8.90 -12.12 7.87
N ALA A 161 9.28 -11.04 7.17
CA ALA A 161 8.34 -10.13 6.50
C ALA A 161 7.47 -10.86 5.46
N TRP A 162 8.08 -11.70 4.62
CA TRP A 162 7.34 -12.48 3.62
C TRP A 162 6.44 -13.55 4.24
N VAL A 163 6.96 -14.30 5.22
CA VAL A 163 6.17 -15.30 5.94
C VAL A 163 5.01 -14.66 6.70
N TRP A 164 5.25 -13.52 7.34
CA TRP A 164 4.20 -12.76 8.04
C TRP A 164 3.13 -12.28 7.08
N SER A 165 3.54 -11.73 5.94
CA SER A 165 2.60 -11.30 4.91
C SER A 165 1.76 -12.46 4.37
N PHE A 166 2.39 -13.61 4.10
CA PHE A 166 1.67 -14.81 3.67
C PHE A 166 0.69 -15.30 4.75
N LEU A 167 1.13 -15.37 6.00
CA LEU A 167 0.34 -15.83 7.13
C LEU A 167 -0.95 -15.01 7.31
N TRP A 168 -0.89 -13.71 7.12
CA TRP A 168 -2.05 -12.82 7.35
C TRP A 168 -2.94 -12.62 6.13
N ASN A 169 -2.44 -12.80 4.91
CA ASN A 169 -3.26 -12.69 3.70
C ASN A 169 -3.90 -14.01 3.26
N THR A 170 -3.37 -15.15 3.72
CA THR A 170 -3.91 -16.48 3.37
C THR A 170 -5.27 -16.81 4.00
N PRO A 171 -5.56 -16.45 5.27
CA PRO A 171 -6.83 -16.85 5.91
C PRO A 171 -8.09 -16.32 5.23
N SER A 172 -8.02 -15.16 4.57
CA SER A 172 -9.13 -14.60 3.79
C SER A 172 -9.49 -15.45 2.56
N LEU A 173 -8.56 -16.28 2.07
CA LEU A 173 -8.84 -17.27 1.02
C LEU A 173 -9.64 -18.48 1.54
N PHE A 174 -9.61 -18.72 2.85
CA PHE A 174 -10.30 -19.83 3.53
C PHE A 174 -11.54 -19.39 4.31
N GLY A 175 -12.02 -18.16 4.08
CA GLY A 175 -13.26 -17.64 4.67
C GLY A 175 -13.09 -16.86 5.98
N TRP A 176 -11.87 -16.68 6.49
CA TRP A 176 -11.60 -15.72 7.58
C TRP A 176 -11.21 -14.37 7.00
N GLY A 177 -12.21 -13.62 6.53
CA GLY A 177 -12.03 -12.45 5.67
C GLY A 177 -12.56 -12.71 4.26
N SER A 178 -12.82 -11.64 3.52
CA SER A 178 -13.12 -11.68 2.09
C SER A 178 -12.46 -10.51 1.38
N TYR A 179 -12.16 -10.67 0.09
CA TYR A 179 -11.77 -9.57 -0.78
C TYR A 179 -12.97 -9.15 -1.62
N GLU A 180 -13.26 -7.86 -1.64
CA GLU A 180 -14.36 -7.26 -2.41
C GLU A 180 -13.89 -6.02 -3.18
N LEU A 181 -14.74 -5.57 -4.09
CA LEU A 181 -14.54 -4.33 -4.82
C LEU A 181 -14.54 -3.13 -3.87
N GLU A 182 -13.57 -2.23 -4.04
CA GLU A 182 -13.42 -1.00 -3.26
C GLU A 182 -13.60 0.26 -4.12
N GLY A 183 -13.94 1.39 -3.46
CA GLY A 183 -14.08 2.69 -4.11
C GLY A 183 -15.11 2.67 -5.24
N VAL A 184 -14.71 3.17 -6.42
CA VAL A 184 -15.52 3.18 -7.65
C VAL A 184 -15.64 1.81 -8.33
N GLN A 185 -15.42 0.72 -7.59
CA GLN A 185 -15.58 -0.65 -8.06
C GLN A 185 -14.66 -1.06 -9.23
N THR A 186 -13.43 -0.54 -9.22
CA THR A 186 -12.38 -0.87 -10.20
C THR A 186 -11.12 -1.44 -9.58
N SER A 187 -11.06 -1.57 -8.25
CA SER A 187 -9.96 -2.17 -7.48
C SER A 187 -10.54 -3.13 -6.45
N CYS A 188 -9.71 -4.02 -5.91
CA CYS A 188 -10.12 -4.98 -4.89
C CYS A 188 -9.26 -4.88 -3.63
N ALA A 189 -9.91 -5.07 -2.48
CA ALA A 189 -9.29 -5.00 -1.16
C ALA A 189 -10.09 -5.80 -0.12
N PRO A 190 -9.57 -5.97 1.12
CA PRO A 190 -10.32 -6.63 2.18
C PRO A 190 -11.69 -5.99 2.41
N ASP A 191 -12.72 -6.79 2.64
CA ASP A 191 -14.09 -6.35 2.81
C ASP A 191 -14.34 -5.76 4.22
N TRP A 192 -14.06 -4.46 4.38
CA TRP A 192 -14.33 -3.69 5.60
C TRP A 192 -15.79 -3.25 5.76
N TYR A 193 -16.65 -3.47 4.77
CA TYR A 193 -18.07 -3.11 4.84
C TYR A 193 -18.91 -4.23 5.47
N SER A 194 -18.50 -5.50 5.27
CA SER A 194 -19.22 -6.63 5.81
C SER A 194 -19.18 -6.69 7.35
N ARG A 195 -20.34 -6.94 7.93
CA ARG A 195 -20.54 -7.05 9.39
C ARG A 195 -20.47 -8.49 9.90
N ASN A 196 -20.09 -9.43 9.03
CA ASN A 196 -19.86 -10.81 9.44
C ASN A 196 -18.74 -10.85 10.48
N LEU A 197 -18.94 -11.61 11.56
CA LEU A 197 -17.96 -11.69 12.65
C LEU A 197 -16.59 -12.16 12.16
N ALA A 198 -16.55 -13.03 11.15
CA ALA A 198 -15.31 -13.45 10.48
C ALA A 198 -14.57 -12.28 9.82
N ASN A 199 -15.26 -11.42 9.06
CA ASN A 199 -14.67 -10.26 8.39
C ASN A 199 -14.22 -9.19 9.39
N VAL A 200 -15.07 -8.85 10.36
CA VAL A 200 -14.74 -7.86 11.39
C VAL A 200 -13.54 -8.32 12.23
N SER A 201 -13.54 -9.57 12.71
CA SER A 201 -12.42 -10.10 13.50
C SER A 201 -11.12 -10.18 12.69
N TYR A 202 -11.19 -10.59 11.42
CA TYR A 202 -10.05 -10.63 10.51
C TYR A 202 -9.44 -9.24 10.36
N ILE A 203 -10.23 -8.22 10.04
CA ILE A 203 -9.70 -6.88 9.78
C ILE A 203 -9.18 -6.22 11.05
N MET A 204 -9.81 -6.44 12.19
CA MET A 204 -9.28 -5.97 13.48
C MET A 204 -7.92 -6.60 13.78
N CYS A 205 -7.75 -7.91 13.57
CA CYS A 205 -6.46 -8.57 13.72
C CYS A 205 -5.43 -8.04 12.71
N TYR A 206 -5.84 -7.90 11.45
CA TYR A 206 -5.01 -7.40 10.36
C TYR A 206 -4.50 -5.98 10.63
N PHE A 207 -5.38 -5.08 11.08
CA PHE A 207 -5.00 -3.72 11.47
C PHE A 207 -3.99 -3.73 12.62
N LEU A 208 -4.24 -4.49 13.69
CA LEU A 208 -3.35 -4.52 14.86
C LEU A 208 -1.98 -5.12 14.53
N LEU A 209 -1.95 -6.23 13.79
CA LEU A 209 -0.77 -7.07 13.64
C LEU A 209 0.01 -6.78 12.35
N CYS A 210 -0.67 -6.33 11.28
CA CYS A 210 -0.04 -6.01 10.00
C CYS A 210 0.20 -4.52 9.80
N PHE A 211 -0.56 -3.63 10.46
CA PHE A 211 -0.36 -2.19 10.37
C PHE A 211 0.21 -1.59 11.65
N ALA A 212 -0.51 -1.67 12.78
CA ALA A 212 -0.15 -0.98 14.01
C ALA A 212 1.16 -1.47 14.63
N LEU A 213 1.43 -2.78 14.60
CA LEU A 213 2.68 -3.36 15.12
C LEU A 213 3.90 -2.91 14.32
N PRO A 214 3.99 -3.09 12.98
CA PRO A 214 5.12 -2.58 12.20
C PRO A 214 5.27 -1.06 12.30
N PHE A 215 4.15 -0.33 12.29
CA PHE A 215 4.16 1.12 12.45
C PHE A 215 4.73 1.56 13.81
N SER A 216 4.34 0.90 14.90
CA SER A 216 4.87 1.17 16.24
C SER A 216 6.37 0.91 16.31
N VAL A 217 6.86 -0.15 15.66
CA VAL A 217 8.30 -0.44 15.56
C VAL A 217 9.04 0.68 14.82
N ILE A 218 8.49 1.20 13.72
CA ILE A 218 9.04 2.33 12.97
C ILE A 218 9.14 3.57 13.87
N VAL A 219 8.03 3.96 14.51
CA VAL A 219 7.96 5.15 15.37
C VAL A 219 8.97 5.04 16.52
N ILE A 220 8.95 3.94 17.28
CA ILE A 220 9.84 3.76 18.43
C ILE A 220 11.32 3.79 18.00
N SER A 221 11.66 3.12 16.90
CA SER A 221 13.05 3.07 16.40
C SER A 221 13.55 4.46 16.03
N TYR A 222 12.72 5.26 15.37
CA TYR A 222 13.10 6.60 14.94
C TYR A 222 13.02 7.66 16.05
N THR A 223 12.11 7.54 17.01
CA THR A 223 12.12 8.36 18.23
C THR A 223 13.42 8.14 19.01
N ARG A 224 13.86 6.89 19.18
CA ARG A 224 15.15 6.57 19.82
C ARG A 224 16.34 7.12 19.04
N LEU A 225 16.30 7.01 17.71
CA LEU A 225 17.31 7.59 16.84
C LEU A 225 17.43 9.10 17.05
N LEU A 226 16.33 9.84 16.90
CA LEU A 226 16.30 11.29 17.06
C LEU A 226 16.76 11.72 18.45
N TRP A 227 16.28 11.03 19.49
CA TRP A 227 16.67 11.32 20.87
C TRP A 227 18.17 11.11 21.10
N THR A 228 18.76 10.08 20.51
CA THR A 228 20.20 9.82 20.62
C THR A 228 21.02 10.89 19.89
N LEU A 229 20.58 11.31 18.70
CA LEU A 229 21.25 12.35 17.92
C LEU A 229 21.21 13.71 18.62
N LEU A 230 20.08 14.06 19.24
CA LEU A 230 19.96 15.29 20.02
C LEU A 230 20.86 15.29 21.27
N ARG A 231 21.07 14.13 21.90
CA ARG A 231 21.92 14.01 23.10
C ARG A 231 23.43 14.02 22.82
N LYS A 232 23.86 13.59 21.63
CA LYS A 232 25.29 13.52 21.26
C LYS A 232 25.89 14.87 20.83
N GLY A 233 25.13 15.97 20.95
CA GLY A 233 25.49 17.32 20.48
C GLY A 233 26.94 17.75 20.73
N GLY A 234 27.76 17.68 19.68
CA GLY A 234 29.11 18.25 19.61
C GLY A 234 29.72 18.14 18.20
N SER A 235 30.05 19.27 17.58
CA SER A 235 30.84 19.52 16.33
C SER A 235 30.49 18.75 15.02
N THR A 236 30.03 17.49 15.07
CA THR A 236 29.56 16.67 13.93
C THR A 236 28.04 16.70 13.73
N ALA A 237 27.36 17.66 14.36
CA ALA A 237 25.91 17.80 14.38
C ALA A 237 25.25 17.87 12.99
N ARG A 238 25.95 18.41 11.97
CA ARG A 238 25.35 18.65 10.63
C ARG A 238 25.12 17.35 9.84
N ALA A 239 26.06 16.42 9.88
CA ALA A 239 25.92 15.12 9.21
C ALA A 239 24.91 14.23 9.95
N GLU A 240 24.89 14.29 11.29
CA GLU A 240 23.94 13.54 12.11
C GLU A 240 22.49 14.07 11.97
N THR A 241 22.31 15.40 11.94
CA THR A 241 21.01 16.05 11.71
C THR A 241 20.43 15.74 10.34
N GLN A 242 21.28 15.62 9.32
CA GLN A 242 20.85 15.23 7.98
C GLN A 242 20.22 13.83 7.98
N VAL A 243 20.85 12.84 8.63
CA VAL A 243 20.28 11.48 8.78
C VAL A 243 18.94 11.51 9.53
N ALA A 244 18.84 12.33 10.59
CA ALA A 244 17.60 12.50 11.35
C ALA A 244 16.47 13.08 10.48
N CYS A 245 16.74 14.15 9.73
CA CYS A 245 15.76 14.77 8.84
C CYS A 245 15.26 13.79 7.78
N MET A 246 16.15 12.99 7.19
CA MET A 246 15.77 12.02 6.16
C MET A 246 14.86 10.93 6.72
N VAL A 247 15.14 10.47 7.94
CA VAL A 247 14.28 9.54 8.67
C VAL A 247 12.92 10.14 9.00
N VAL A 248 12.87 11.39 9.48
CA VAL A 248 11.60 12.07 9.77
C VAL A 248 10.76 12.21 8.50
N VAL A 249 11.37 12.58 7.37
CA VAL A 249 10.70 12.67 6.07
C VAL A 249 10.11 11.31 5.66
N MET A 250 10.81 10.20 5.89
CA MET A 250 10.28 8.86 5.61
C MET A 250 9.03 8.53 6.42
N VAL A 251 9.06 8.82 7.72
CA VAL A 251 7.91 8.57 8.61
C VAL A 251 6.73 9.43 8.22
N MET A 252 6.98 10.72 7.97
CA MET A 252 5.95 11.66 7.55
C MET A 252 5.34 11.25 6.22
N ALA A 253 6.15 10.84 5.25
CA ALA A 253 5.64 10.35 3.97
C ALA A 253 4.83 9.05 4.13
N PHE A 254 5.31 8.10 4.93
CA PHE A 254 4.56 6.88 5.23
C PHE A 254 3.21 7.19 5.88
N LEU A 255 3.20 8.09 6.87
CA LEU A 255 1.99 8.57 7.54
C LEU A 255 1.03 9.21 6.56
N LEU A 256 1.50 10.11 5.70
CA LEU A 256 0.66 10.79 4.72
C LEU A 256 0.08 9.81 3.70
N ILE A 257 0.81 8.77 3.33
CA ILE A 257 0.40 7.83 2.29
C ILE A 257 -0.53 6.74 2.81
N TRP A 258 -0.22 6.15 3.96
CA TRP A 258 -0.92 4.95 4.46
C TRP A 258 -1.93 5.23 5.58
N LEU A 259 -1.69 6.26 6.40
CA LEU A 259 -2.61 6.55 7.52
C LEU A 259 -4.01 6.93 7.05
N PRO A 260 -4.23 7.70 5.96
CA PRO A 260 -5.57 8.00 5.46
C PRO A 260 -6.37 6.74 5.12
N TYR A 261 -5.73 5.76 4.49
CA TYR A 261 -6.37 4.49 4.14
C TYR A 261 -6.66 3.63 5.37
N ALA A 262 -5.71 3.54 6.31
CA ALA A 262 -5.90 2.81 7.56
C ALA A 262 -7.01 3.45 8.43
N ALA A 263 -7.07 4.78 8.49
CA ALA A 263 -8.11 5.53 9.19
C ALA A 263 -9.49 5.36 8.53
N PHE A 264 -9.53 5.37 7.19
CA PHE A 264 -10.75 5.09 6.42
C PHE A 264 -11.27 3.68 6.70
N ALA A 265 -10.42 2.64 6.64
CA ALA A 265 -10.84 1.28 6.94
C ALA A 265 -11.36 1.15 8.37
N LEU A 266 -10.67 1.77 9.35
CA LEU A 266 -11.07 1.72 10.75
C LEU A 266 -12.39 2.48 11.00
N SER A 267 -12.62 3.63 10.36
CA SER A 267 -13.86 4.39 10.55
C SER A 267 -15.08 3.62 10.05
N VAL A 268 -14.97 2.95 8.89
CA VAL A 268 -16.03 2.11 8.34
C VAL A 268 -16.34 0.91 9.26
N ILE A 269 -15.32 0.36 9.92
CA ILE A 269 -15.51 -0.78 10.84
C ILE A 269 -16.16 -0.33 12.16
N LEU A 270 -15.73 0.81 12.71
CA LEU A 270 -16.19 1.31 14.01
C LEU A 270 -17.60 1.88 13.96
N ASP A 271 -18.02 2.48 12.86
CA ASP A 271 -19.37 3.00 12.67
C ASP A 271 -20.14 2.20 11.61
N PRO A 272 -21.07 1.33 12.03
CA PRO A 272 -21.90 0.54 11.12
C PRO A 272 -22.73 1.36 10.13
N ASN A 273 -23.08 2.60 10.48
CA ASN A 273 -23.99 3.45 9.71
C ASN A 273 -23.24 4.47 8.83
N LEU A 274 -21.91 4.47 8.89
CA LEU A 274 -21.10 5.41 8.13
C LEU A 274 -21.13 5.05 6.64
N TYR A 275 -21.93 5.78 5.88
CA TYR A 275 -21.89 5.75 4.43
C TYR A 275 -20.82 6.72 3.92
N ILE A 276 -19.83 6.20 3.21
CA ILE A 276 -18.81 7.01 2.52
C ILE A 276 -19.06 6.88 1.03
N ASP A 277 -19.18 8.03 0.38
CA ASP A 277 -19.34 8.08 -1.06
C ASP A 277 -18.17 7.33 -1.77
N PRO A 278 -18.46 6.45 -2.75
CA PRO A 278 -17.44 5.69 -3.48
C PRO A 278 -16.31 6.56 -4.04
N VAL A 279 -16.62 7.78 -4.50
CA VAL A 279 -15.62 8.72 -5.04
C VAL A 279 -14.69 9.18 -3.93
N ILE A 280 -15.23 9.55 -2.75
CA ILE A 280 -14.42 9.95 -1.59
C ILE A 280 -13.57 8.76 -1.11
N ALA A 281 -14.12 7.55 -1.12
CA ALA A 281 -13.40 6.34 -0.75
C ALA A 281 -12.20 6.05 -1.68
N THR A 282 -12.23 6.48 -2.96
CA THR A 282 -11.07 6.30 -3.85
C THR A 282 -9.85 7.14 -3.47
N VAL A 283 -10.02 8.30 -2.85
CA VAL A 283 -8.90 9.19 -2.52
C VAL A 283 -7.84 8.51 -1.64
N PRO A 284 -8.18 7.94 -0.46
CA PRO A 284 -7.20 7.24 0.35
C PRO A 284 -6.66 5.96 -0.31
N VAL A 285 -7.46 5.27 -1.13
CA VAL A 285 -7.04 4.07 -1.87
C VAL A 285 -5.91 4.41 -2.85
N TYR A 286 -6.10 5.45 -3.67
CA TYR A 286 -5.14 5.82 -4.71
C TYR A 286 -3.89 6.44 -4.10
N LEU A 287 -4.06 7.17 -3.00
CA LEU A 287 -2.93 7.66 -2.21
C LEU A 287 -2.08 6.48 -1.71
N ALA A 288 -2.69 5.45 -1.11
CA ALA A 288 -1.96 4.25 -0.68
C ALA A 288 -1.26 3.54 -1.86
N LYS A 289 -1.91 3.41 -3.02
CA LYS A 289 -1.30 2.81 -4.22
C LYS A 289 -0.12 3.61 -4.77
N SER A 290 -0.09 4.94 -4.57
CA SER A 290 1.04 5.80 -4.97
C SER A 290 2.32 5.60 -4.15
N SER A 291 2.25 4.85 -3.03
CA SER A 291 3.41 4.50 -2.18
C SER A 291 4.58 3.90 -2.96
N THR A 292 4.29 3.11 -4.00
CA THR A 292 5.30 2.45 -4.85
C THR A 292 6.23 3.41 -5.59
N VAL A 293 5.82 4.67 -5.76
CA VAL A 293 6.64 5.74 -6.32
C VAL A 293 7.40 6.47 -5.23
N PHE A 294 6.70 6.84 -4.16
CA PHE A 294 7.27 7.64 -3.08
C PHE A 294 8.35 6.88 -2.31
N ASN A 295 8.18 5.58 -2.10
CA ASN A 295 9.15 4.73 -1.43
C ASN A 295 10.54 4.87 -2.08
N PRO A 296 10.78 4.43 -3.34
CA PRO A 296 12.07 4.60 -4.02
C PRO A 296 12.64 6.02 -3.98
N ILE A 297 11.80 7.04 -4.24
CA ILE A 297 12.21 8.45 -4.24
C ILE A 297 12.84 8.78 -2.89
N ILE A 298 12.10 8.55 -1.81
CA ILE A 298 12.55 8.87 -0.46
C ILE A 298 13.87 8.15 -0.13
N TYR A 299 14.03 6.89 -0.52
CA TYR A 299 15.28 6.14 -0.28
C TYR A 299 16.46 6.64 -1.11
N ILE A 300 16.24 7.01 -2.38
CA ILE A 300 17.28 7.58 -3.24
C ILE A 300 17.76 8.93 -2.68
N PHE A 301 16.83 9.79 -2.28
CA PHE A 301 17.16 11.05 -1.60
C PHE A 301 17.80 10.79 -0.24
N MET A 302 17.42 9.71 0.47
CA MET A 302 18.03 9.31 1.73
C MET A 302 19.49 8.79 1.57
N ASN A 303 19.88 8.27 0.42
CA ASN A 303 21.24 7.74 0.27
C ASN A 303 22.27 8.82 -0.13
N ARG A 304 21.87 10.09 -0.19
CA ARG A 304 22.72 11.22 -0.62
C ARG A 304 23.85 11.59 0.34
N GLN A 305 24.08 10.83 1.41
CA GLN A 305 25.16 11.13 2.34
C GLN A 305 26.57 10.80 1.85
N GLN A 306 26.78 10.03 0.77
CA GLN A 306 28.03 10.05 0.00
C GLN A 306 27.74 9.67 -1.48
N GLY A 307 27.79 10.63 -2.42
CA GLY A 307 27.99 10.38 -3.86
C GLY A 307 26.78 10.07 -4.78
N PHE A 308 25.62 9.63 -4.27
CA PHE A 308 24.59 9.00 -5.13
C PHE A 308 23.86 9.94 -6.11
N MET A 309 23.58 11.21 -5.74
CA MET A 309 22.83 12.11 -6.65
C MET A 309 23.69 12.78 -7.73
N ILE A 310 25.02 12.87 -7.57
CA ILE A 310 25.89 13.38 -8.64
C ILE A 310 25.83 12.42 -9.84
N ILE A 311 25.60 11.12 -9.60
CA ILE A 311 25.53 10.11 -10.66
C ILE A 311 24.13 10.07 -11.31
N ASN A 312 23.03 10.18 -10.54
CA ASN A 312 21.68 10.15 -11.12
C ASN A 312 21.35 11.41 -11.95
N ILE A 313 21.81 12.60 -11.57
CA ILE A 313 21.63 13.80 -12.41
C ILE A 313 22.48 13.71 -13.68
N LYS A 314 23.67 13.10 -13.61
CA LYS A 314 24.50 12.87 -14.81
C LYS A 314 23.85 11.91 -15.79
N TYR A 315 23.34 10.78 -15.31
CA TYR A 315 22.71 9.78 -16.19
C TYR A 315 21.35 10.20 -16.76
N LEU A 316 20.54 10.97 -16.02
CA LEU A 316 19.27 11.52 -16.53
C LEU A 316 19.45 12.70 -17.50
N CYS A 317 20.58 13.40 -17.49
CA CYS A 317 20.92 14.43 -18.49
C CYS A 317 21.76 13.91 -19.66
N GLU A 318 22.35 12.71 -19.55
CA GLU A 318 23.18 12.07 -20.60
C GLU A 318 22.44 10.96 -21.37
N THR A 319 21.12 10.80 -21.15
CA THR A 319 20.23 9.98 -21.99
C THR A 319 19.18 10.88 -22.64
#